data_AF-A0A3S3QE91-F1
#
_entry.id   AF-A0A3S3QE91-F1
#
_cell.length_a   1.000
_cell.length_b   1.000
_cell.length_c   1.000
_cell.angle_alpha   90.00
_cell.angle_beta   90.00
_cell.angle_gamma   90.00
#
_symmetry.space_group_name_H-M   'P 1'
#
loop_
_entity.id
_entity.type
_entity.pdbx_description
1 polymer ?
#
loop_
_entity_poly.entity_id
_entity_poly.type
_entity_poly.pdbx_seq_one_letter_code
_entity_poly.pdbx_strand_id
1 'polypeptide(L)'
;MSSQSTNIWVLLGLGLAGIILMTRKLKKAVKEDFGAFVERLQLLPPPHPAPPKAPHPLTGLSFAVSDIFDIDGFVTGFGNSDWARTHEAATQTAPAVSAVVERGAACIGKTVIDEMAFRSALN
;
A
#
# COMPACT_ATOMS: atom_id res chain seq x y z
N MET A 1 -38.49 41.98 1.30
CA MET A 1 -37.37 41.87 0.31
C MET A 1 -36.18 41.14 0.94
N SER A 2 -36.30 39.86 1.31
CA SER A 2 -35.24 39.10 2.00
C SER A 2 -34.96 37.70 1.43
N SER A 3 -35.61 37.33 0.30
CA SER A 3 -35.52 35.97 -0.26
C SER A 3 -34.38 35.78 -1.27
N GLN A 4 -33.86 36.85 -1.89
CA GLN A 4 -32.87 36.73 -2.96
C GLN A 4 -31.46 36.37 -2.45
N SER A 5 -31.05 36.90 -1.29
CA SER A 5 -29.71 36.65 -0.72
C SER A 5 -29.55 35.20 -0.24
N THR A 6 -30.58 34.62 0.37
CA THR A 6 -30.56 33.23 0.86
C THR A 6 -30.37 32.22 -0.27
N ASN A 7 -31.01 32.44 -1.42
CA ASN A 7 -30.89 31.55 -2.59
C ASN A 7 -29.48 31.61 -3.21
N ILE A 8 -28.81 32.77 -3.18
CA ILE A 8 -27.44 32.93 -3.69
C ILE A 8 -26.43 32.16 -2.82
N TRP A 9 -26.55 32.26 -1.49
CA TRP A 9 -25.66 31.53 -0.57
C TRP A 9 -25.83 30.01 -0.65
N VAL A 10 -27.06 29.53 -0.86
CA VAL A 10 -27.33 28.09 -1.06
C VAL A 10 -26.71 27.58 -2.37
N LEU A 11 -26.85 28.32 -3.47
CA LEU A 11 -26.26 27.93 -4.76
C LEU A 11 -24.72 27.94 -4.71
N LEU A 12 -24.12 28.93 -4.05
CA LEU A 12 -22.67 28.96 -3.82
C LEU A 12 -22.20 27.78 -2.95
N GLY A 13 -22.93 27.45 -1.88
CA GLY A 13 -22.62 26.32 -1.02
C GLY A 13 -22.70 24.96 -1.74
N LEU A 14 -23.76 24.74 -2.52
CA LEU A 14 -23.93 23.52 -3.33
C LEU A 14 -22.88 23.42 -4.45
N GLY A 15 -22.55 24.54 -5.11
CA GLY A 15 -21.49 24.59 -6.12
C GLY A 15 -20.13 24.23 -5.53
N LEU A 16 -19.77 24.83 -4.39
CA LEU A 16 -18.52 24.54 -3.69
C LEU A 16 -18.48 23.08 -3.19
N ALA A 17 -19.57 22.56 -2.64
CA ALA A 17 -19.68 21.16 -2.23
C ALA A 17 -19.51 20.21 -3.41
N GLY A 18 -20.10 20.52 -4.57
CA GLY A 18 -19.93 19.76 -5.81
C GLY A 18 -18.48 19.74 -6.28
N ILE A 19 -17.79 20.89 -6.27
CA ILE A 19 -16.37 21.00 -6.62
C ILE A 19 -15.50 20.20 -5.63
N ILE A 20 -15.78 20.27 -4.33
CA ILE A 20 -15.07 19.49 -3.30
C ILE A 20 -15.27 17.98 -3.50
N LEU A 21 -16.49 17.54 -3.81
CA LEU A 21 -16.76 16.12 -4.10
C LEU A 21 -16.06 15.65 -5.37
N MET A 22 -16.09 16.47 -6.44
CA MET A 22 -15.44 16.17 -7.71
C MET A 22 -13.91 16.08 -7.58
N THR A 23 -13.29 17.03 -6.87
CA THR A 23 -11.84 17.04 -6.61
C THR A 23 -11.40 15.87 -5.74
N ARG A 24 -12.19 15.46 -4.74
CA ARG A 24 -11.94 14.24 -3.95
C ARG A 24 -12.02 12.97 -4.80
N LYS A 25 -12.94 12.89 -5.75
CA LYS A 25 -13.04 11.75 -6.69
C LYS A 25 -11.83 11.66 -7.61
N LEU A 26 -11.37 12.79 -8.14
CA LEU A 26 -10.14 12.86 -8.96
C LEU A 26 -8.90 12.44 -8.16
N LYS A 27 -8.77 12.92 -6.91
CA LYS A 27 -7.63 12.57 -6.04
C LYS A 27 -7.61 11.09 -5.64
N LYS A 28 -8.79 10.45 -5.54
CA LYS A 28 -8.89 8.99 -5.32
C LYS A 28 -8.45 8.19 -6.55
N ALA A 29 -8.58 8.74 -7.77
CA ALA A 29 -8.22 8.06 -9.00
C ALA A 29 -6.69 8.05 -9.26
N VAL A 30 -5.94 8.99 -8.67
CA VAL A 30 -4.48 9.03 -8.76
C VAL A 30 -3.90 8.71 -7.40
N LYS A 31 -3.83 7.41 -7.07
CA LYS A 31 -2.98 6.96 -5.96
C LYS A 31 -1.52 7.23 -6.36
N GLU A 32 -0.68 7.67 -5.43
CA GLU A 32 0.72 8.02 -5.70
C GLU A 32 1.54 6.87 -6.32
N ASP A 33 1.09 5.62 -6.13
CA ASP A 33 1.68 4.41 -6.70
C ASP A 33 0.92 3.84 -7.90
N PHE A 34 -0.02 4.57 -8.48
CA PHE A 34 -0.87 4.07 -9.58
C PHE A 34 -1.63 2.79 -9.22
N GLY A 35 -1.85 2.52 -7.93
CA GLY A 35 -2.53 1.31 -7.47
C GLY A 35 -1.62 0.08 -7.38
N ALA A 36 -0.29 0.22 -7.50
CA ALA A 36 0.62 -0.92 -7.47
C ALA A 36 0.69 -1.63 -6.11
N PHE A 37 0.39 -0.93 -5.01
CA PHE A 37 0.45 -1.48 -3.66
C PHE A 37 -0.95 -1.77 -3.10
N VAL A 38 -1.15 -2.98 -2.59
CA VAL A 38 -2.32 -3.30 -1.74
C VAL A 38 -2.10 -2.76 -0.34
N GLU A 39 -0.86 -2.81 0.15
CA GLU A 39 -0.48 -2.36 1.48
C GLU A 39 0.90 -1.72 1.46
N ARG A 40 1.03 -0.56 2.09
CA ARG A 40 2.32 0.07 2.36
C ARG A 40 2.71 -0.25 3.79
N LEU A 41 3.85 -0.90 3.93
CA LEU A 41 4.44 -1.25 5.22
C LEU A 41 5.93 -0.95 5.18
N GLN A 42 6.58 -0.95 6.33
CA GLN A 42 8.02 -0.76 6.40
C GLN A 42 8.65 -1.81 7.30
N LEU A 43 9.24 -2.84 6.68
CA LEU A 43 10.11 -3.78 7.37
C LEU A 43 11.54 -3.29 7.21
N LEU A 44 12.09 -2.79 8.32
CA LEU A 44 13.41 -2.17 8.34
C LEU A 44 14.52 -3.24 8.40
N PRO A 45 15.64 -3.02 7.70
CA PRO A 45 16.82 -3.86 7.85
C PRO A 45 17.42 -3.75 9.24
N PRO A 46 18.24 -4.73 9.66
CA PRO A 46 19.01 -4.62 10.89
C PRO A 46 19.96 -3.41 10.83
N PRO A 47 20.38 -2.89 12.00
CA PRO A 47 21.37 -1.81 12.07
C PRO A 47 22.65 -2.18 11.33
N HIS A 48 23.29 -1.19 10.72
CA HIS A 48 24.57 -1.42 10.05
C HIS A 48 25.63 -1.94 11.03
N PRO A 49 26.52 -2.84 10.58
CA PRO A 49 27.59 -3.33 11.43
C PRO A 49 28.52 -2.20 11.87
N ALA A 50 29.03 -2.29 13.10
CA ALA A 50 30.04 -1.33 13.56
C ALA A 50 31.35 -1.48 12.75
N PRO A 51 32.08 -0.39 12.50
CA PRO A 51 33.42 -0.45 11.89
C PRO A 51 34.36 -1.39 12.67
N PRO A 52 35.27 -2.13 11.98
CA PRO A 52 35.66 -2.01 10.57
C PRO A 52 34.82 -2.85 9.59
N LYS A 53 33.73 -3.48 10.04
CA LYS A 53 32.93 -4.37 9.20
C LYS A 53 32.21 -3.58 8.12
N ALA A 54 32.26 -4.08 6.89
CA ALA A 54 31.60 -3.44 5.75
C ALA A 54 30.06 -3.39 5.95
N PRO A 55 29.37 -2.39 5.37
CA PRO A 55 27.92 -2.35 5.32
C PRO A 55 27.33 -3.61 4.67
N HIS A 56 26.04 -3.86 4.93
CA HIS A 56 25.33 -4.95 4.27
C HIS A 56 25.22 -4.69 2.75
N PRO A 57 25.21 -5.74 1.90
CA PRO A 57 25.32 -5.56 0.46
C PRO A 57 24.14 -4.84 -0.20
N LEU A 58 22.97 -4.80 0.46
CA LEU A 58 21.77 -4.12 -0.04
C LEU A 58 21.43 -2.85 0.75
N THR A 59 22.38 -2.34 1.55
CA THR A 59 22.21 -1.09 2.30
C THR A 59 21.73 0.04 1.38
N GLY A 60 20.68 0.74 1.80
CA GLY A 60 20.10 1.89 1.08
C GLY A 60 19.14 1.51 -0.05
N LEU A 61 18.93 0.22 -0.32
CA LEU A 61 17.93 -0.24 -1.27
C LEU A 61 16.58 -0.46 -0.58
N SER A 62 15.53 -0.34 -1.38
CA SER A 62 14.17 -0.71 -0.99
C SER A 62 13.58 -1.68 -2.00
N PHE A 63 12.66 -2.52 -1.55
CA PHE A 63 11.96 -3.48 -2.39
C PHE A 63 10.50 -3.63 -1.94
N ALA A 64 9.67 -4.15 -2.83
CA ALA A 64 8.30 -4.55 -2.52
C ALA A 64 8.13 -6.02 -2.88
N VAL A 65 7.14 -6.68 -2.28
CA VAL A 65 6.88 -8.10 -2.51
C VAL A 65 5.45 -8.31 -2.98
N SER A 66 5.21 -9.30 -3.81
CA SER A 66 3.84 -9.73 -4.13
C SER A 66 3.05 -10.09 -2.87
N ASP A 67 1.74 -9.85 -2.85
CA ASP A 67 0.83 -10.23 -1.77
C ASP A 67 0.57 -11.75 -1.65
N ILE A 68 1.66 -12.52 -1.76
CA ILE A 68 1.77 -13.96 -1.50
C ILE A 68 2.83 -14.24 -0.42
N PHE A 69 3.64 -13.24 -0.06
CA PHE A 69 4.70 -13.38 0.93
C PHE A 69 4.20 -12.91 2.29
N ASP A 70 4.33 -13.79 3.28
CA ASP A 70 4.07 -13.46 4.66
C ASP A 70 5.06 -12.44 5.20
N ILE A 71 4.52 -11.48 5.96
CA ILE A 71 5.27 -10.48 6.71
C ILE A 71 4.64 -10.45 8.09
N ASP A 72 5.47 -10.59 9.12
CA ASP A 72 5.02 -10.67 10.51
C ASP A 72 4.15 -9.46 10.88
N GLY A 73 2.98 -9.72 11.46
CA GLY A 73 1.98 -8.70 11.82
C GLY A 73 1.08 -8.22 10.68
N PHE A 74 1.23 -8.76 9.46
CA PHE A 74 0.41 -8.39 8.30
C PHE A 74 -0.34 -9.59 7.73
N VAL A 75 -1.57 -9.35 7.26
CA VAL A 75 -2.36 -10.35 6.55
C VAL A 75 -1.80 -10.49 5.13
N THR A 76 -1.64 -11.71 4.65
CA THR A 76 -1.35 -11.99 3.24
C THR A 76 -2.68 -12.24 2.53
N GLY A 77 -3.04 -11.37 1.59
CA GLY A 77 -4.37 -11.33 1.01
C GLY A 77 -4.58 -12.26 -0.18
N PHE A 78 -3.49 -12.72 -0.82
CA PHE A 78 -3.54 -13.55 -2.04
C PHE A 78 -4.45 -12.98 -3.13
N GLY A 79 -4.58 -11.64 -3.22
CA GLY A 79 -5.49 -11.00 -4.17
C GLY A 79 -6.99 -11.28 -3.94
N ASN A 80 -7.38 -11.88 -2.81
CA ASN A 80 -8.77 -12.19 -2.48
C ASN A 80 -9.21 -11.42 -1.22
N SER A 81 -10.22 -10.56 -1.37
CA SER A 81 -10.70 -9.71 -0.27
C SER A 81 -11.38 -10.47 0.86
N ASP A 82 -12.03 -11.59 0.57
CA ASP A 82 -12.67 -12.42 1.60
C ASP A 82 -11.61 -13.19 2.39
N TRP A 83 -10.57 -13.70 1.73
CA TRP A 83 -9.41 -14.28 2.39
C TRP A 83 -8.79 -13.28 3.36
N ALA A 84 -8.44 -12.08 2.86
CA ALA A 84 -7.84 -11.02 3.66
C ALA A 84 -8.69 -10.59 4.87
N ARG A 85 -10.02 -10.69 4.78
CA ARG A 85 -10.95 -10.33 5.86
C ARG A 85 -11.09 -11.41 6.93
N THR A 86 -10.85 -12.67 6.57
CA THR A 86 -11.16 -13.84 7.42
C THR A 86 -9.93 -14.49 8.03
N HIS A 87 -8.74 -14.17 7.52
CA HIS A 87 -7.49 -14.74 7.99
C HIS A 87 -6.74 -13.79 8.92
N GLU A 88 -6.11 -14.39 9.91
CA GLU A 88 -5.26 -13.68 10.86
C GLU A 88 -3.97 -13.22 10.18
N ALA A 89 -3.32 -12.23 10.79
CA ALA A 89 -1.99 -11.79 10.38
C ALA A 89 -0.97 -12.92 10.50
N ALA A 90 0.04 -12.92 9.63
CA ALA A 90 1.15 -13.85 9.74
C ALA A 90 1.94 -13.60 11.04
N THR A 91 2.42 -14.67 11.66
CA THR A 91 3.26 -14.63 12.88
C THR A 91 4.75 -14.68 12.59
N GLN A 92 5.11 -14.82 11.31
CA GLN A 92 6.49 -14.88 10.84
C GLN A 92 6.60 -14.24 9.46
N THR A 93 7.76 -13.66 9.18
CA THR A 93 8.10 -13.16 7.86
C THR A 93 8.67 -14.29 6.99
N ALA A 94 8.22 -14.38 5.75
CA ALA A 94 8.65 -15.42 4.82
C ALA A 94 10.18 -15.42 4.63
N PRO A 95 10.84 -16.59 4.57
CA PRO A 95 12.30 -16.67 4.51
C PRO A 95 12.95 -15.87 3.38
N ALA A 96 12.30 -15.80 2.21
CA ALA A 96 12.79 -15.01 1.09
C ALA A 96 12.81 -13.50 1.39
N VAL A 97 11.79 -13.00 2.10
CA VAL A 97 11.71 -11.59 2.50
C VAL A 97 12.75 -11.31 3.59
N SER A 98 12.82 -12.17 4.61
CA SER A 98 13.80 -12.06 5.69
C SER A 98 15.24 -12.03 5.16
N ALA A 99 15.56 -12.90 4.19
CA ALA A 99 16.89 -12.95 3.58
C ALA A 99 17.30 -11.63 2.90
N VAL A 100 16.37 -10.92 2.27
CA VAL A 100 16.65 -9.62 1.62
C VAL A 100 16.79 -8.51 2.66
N VAL A 101 15.94 -8.52 3.70
CA VAL A 101 15.99 -7.57 4.81
C VAL A 101 17.28 -7.70 5.62
N GLU A 102 17.69 -8.92 5.97
CA GLU A 102 18.95 -9.22 6.67
C GLU A 102 20.19 -8.78 5.89
N ARG A 103 20.07 -8.64 4.57
CA ARG A 103 21.11 -8.14 3.67
C ARG A 103 21.07 -6.63 3.50
N GLY A 104 20.23 -5.90 4.26
CA GLY A 104 20.29 -4.45 4.40
C GLY A 104 19.24 -3.66 3.63
N ALA A 105 18.33 -4.32 2.90
CA ALA A 105 17.26 -3.62 2.17
C ALA A 105 16.00 -3.44 3.04
N ALA A 106 15.24 -2.38 2.78
CA ALA A 106 13.94 -2.15 3.42
C ALA A 106 12.79 -2.69 2.55
N CYS A 107 11.88 -3.49 3.11
CA CYS A 107 10.63 -3.82 2.43
C CYS A 107 9.64 -2.67 2.61
N ILE A 108 9.10 -2.11 1.52
CA ILE A 108 8.25 -0.91 1.53
C ILE A 108 6.76 -1.18 1.23
N GLY A 109 6.38 -2.44 1.04
CA GLY A 109 4.98 -2.77 0.77
C GLY A 109 4.74 -4.13 0.14
N LYS A 110 3.44 -4.48 0.10
CA LYS A 110 2.90 -5.60 -0.67
C LYS A 110 2.25 -5.10 -1.96
N THR A 111 2.56 -5.73 -3.08
CA THR A 111 2.04 -5.35 -4.40
C THR A 111 0.83 -6.19 -4.81
N VAL A 112 0.01 -5.61 -5.67
CA VAL A 112 -1.16 -6.29 -6.26
C VAL A 112 -0.73 -7.56 -6.98
N ILE A 113 -1.57 -8.59 -6.87
CA ILE A 113 -1.50 -9.83 -7.64
C ILE A 113 -2.88 -10.20 -8.16
N ASP A 114 -2.94 -11.11 -9.13
CA ASP A 114 -4.18 -11.78 -9.51
C ASP A 114 -4.68 -12.68 -8.37
N GLU A 115 -5.99 -12.94 -8.33
CA GLU A 115 -6.62 -13.74 -7.29
C GLU A 115 -5.97 -15.13 -7.18
N MET A 116 -5.56 -15.50 -5.95
CA MET A 116 -4.86 -16.75 -5.64
C MET A 116 -3.57 -16.98 -6.46
N ALA A 117 -3.00 -15.91 -7.03
CA ALA A 117 -1.90 -15.95 -7.99
C ALA A 117 -2.18 -16.81 -9.24
N PHE A 118 -3.45 -17.14 -9.53
CA PHE A 118 -3.82 -17.78 -10.78
C PHE A 118 -4.01 -16.73 -11.86
N ARG A 119 -3.15 -16.76 -12.87
CA ARG A 119 -3.46 -16.08 -14.13
C ARG A 119 -4.50 -16.87 -14.89
N SER A 120 -5.57 -16.20 -15.33
CA SER A 120 -6.37 -16.71 -16.43
C SER A 120 -5.45 -16.89 -17.64
N ALA A 121 -5.26 -18.13 -18.09
CA ALA A 121 -4.56 -18.44 -19.33
C ALA A 121 -5.46 -18.27 -20.57
N LEU A 122 -6.63 -17.64 -20.43
CA LEU A 122 -7.57 -17.46 -21.52
C LEU A 122 -7.37 -16.07 -22.14
N ASN A 123 -6.48 -16.02 -23.12
CA ASN A 123 -6.65 -15.18 -24.31
C ASN A 123 -7.17 -16.05 -25.44
#